data_AF-A0A536TKY8-F1
#
_entry.id   AF-A0A536TKY8-F1
#
_cell.length_a   1.000
_cell.length_b   1.000
_cell.length_c   1.000
_cell.angle_alpha   90.00
_cell.angle_beta   90.00
_cell.angle_gamma   90.00
#
_symmetry.space_group_name_H-M   'P 1'
#
loop_
_entity.id
_entity.type
_entity.pdbx_description
1 polymer ?
#
loop_
_entity_poly.entity_id
_entity_poly.type
_entity_poly.pdbx_seq_one_letter_code
_entity_poly.pdbx_strand_id
1 'polypeptide(L)'
;FLPAVIVITIIMGTMLESFVTIVILAPLLYPVALQLGIDPLQYGIIMTEAFGIGIILPPIGIALYVACAISGAQIERASKPLLWYLPVLLAGLLLVTFVPAITTVLPNWLNFKY
;
A
#
# COMPACT_ATOMS: atom_id res chain seq x y z
N PHE A 1 3.36 -1.29 -16.72
CA PHE A 1 4.29 -0.61 -15.81
C PHE A 1 3.72 -0.53 -14.39
N LEU A 2 2.67 0.25 -14.14
CA LEU A 2 1.99 0.35 -12.83
C LEU A 2 1.65 -0.99 -12.12
N PRO A 3 1.05 -2.00 -12.79
CA PRO A 3 0.77 -3.28 -12.12
C PRO A 3 2.04 -4.05 -11.73
N ALA A 4 3.14 -3.89 -12.47
CA ALA A 4 4.42 -4.49 -12.11
C ALA A 4 5.03 -3.83 -10.87
N VAL A 5 4.90 -2.50 -10.75
CA VAL A 5 5.32 -1.74 -9.57
C VAL A 5 4.56 -2.19 -8.33
N ILE A 6 3.24 -2.33 -8.43
CA ILE A 6 2.39 -2.79 -7.31
C ILE A 6 2.81 -4.18 -6.83
N VAL A 7 2.99 -5.12 -7.77
CA VAL A 7 3.38 -6.51 -7.43
C VAL A 7 4.78 -6.55 -6.80
N ILE A 8 5.75 -5.80 -7.34
CA ILE A 8 7.11 -5.73 -6.79
C ILE A 8 7.10 -5.11 -5.39
N THR A 9 6.35 -4.03 -5.18
CA THR A 9 6.23 -3.35 -3.88
C THR A 9 5.57 -4.25 -2.83
N ILE A 10 4.54 -5.01 -3.21
CA ILE A 10 3.88 -5.96 -2.29
C ILE A 10 4.83 -7.10 -1.91
N ILE A 11 5.55 -7.69 -2.87
CA ILE A 11 6.49 -8.79 -2.61
C ILE A 11 7.67 -8.29 -1.76
N MET A 12 8.28 -7.16 -2.14
CA MET A 12 9.36 -6.54 -1.36
C MET A 12 8.90 -6.13 0.04
N GLY A 13 7.68 -5.60 0.17
CA GLY A 13 7.10 -5.19 1.45
C GLY A 13 6.82 -6.37 2.37
N THR A 14 6.59 -7.57 1.83
CA THR A 14 6.56 -8.79 2.63
C THR A 14 7.96 -9.28 3.02
N MET A 15 8.95 -9.26 2.14
CA MET A 15 10.26 -9.89 2.41
C MET A 15 11.26 -9.03 3.19
N LEU A 16 11.25 -7.72 2.98
CA LEU A 16 12.08 -6.78 3.71
C LEU A 16 11.27 -6.19 4.88
N GLU A 17 11.97 -5.71 5.92
CA GLU A 17 11.32 -4.86 6.93
C GLU A 17 10.54 -3.77 6.20
N SER A 18 9.21 -3.85 6.24
CA SER A 18 8.38 -3.18 5.25
C SER A 18 8.65 -1.66 5.22
N PHE A 19 9.03 -1.09 6.37
CA PHE A 19 9.36 0.32 6.50
C PHE A 19 10.54 0.75 5.60
N VAL A 20 11.57 -0.08 5.49
CA VAL A 20 12.72 0.16 4.59
C VAL A 20 12.26 0.17 3.13
N THR A 21 11.32 -0.71 2.77
CA THR A 21 10.77 -0.79 1.42
C THR A 21 10.09 0.50 0.97
N ILE A 22 9.20 1.09 1.77
CA ILE A 22 8.54 2.34 1.41
C ILE A 22 9.52 3.51 1.39
N VAL A 23 10.46 3.59 2.34
CA VAL A 23 11.46 4.66 2.41
C VAL A 23 12.39 4.67 1.19
N ILE A 24 12.71 3.49 0.63
CA ILE A 24 13.56 3.38 -0.56
C ILE A 24 12.74 3.49 -1.84
N LEU A 25 11.67 2.69 -1.99
CA LEU A 25 10.90 2.63 -3.24
C LEU A 25 10.11 3.91 -3.50
N ALA A 26 9.59 4.59 -2.48
CA ALA A 26 8.80 5.80 -2.67
C ALA A 26 9.59 6.92 -3.39
N PRO A 27 10.78 7.35 -2.94
CA PRO A 27 11.55 8.35 -3.69
C PRO A 27 12.18 7.79 -4.97
N LEU A 28 12.50 6.49 -5.03
CA LEU A 28 13.11 5.86 -6.21
C LEU A 28 12.16 5.85 -7.41
N LEU A 29 10.88 5.53 -7.19
CA LEU A 29 9.88 5.43 -8.24
C LEU A 29 9.16 6.76 -8.51
N TYR A 30 9.30 7.74 -7.61
CA TYR A 30 8.72 9.08 -7.74
C TYR A 30 9.08 9.79 -9.07
N PRO A 31 10.36 9.89 -9.50
CA PRO A 31 10.69 10.56 -10.75
C PRO A 31 10.12 9.86 -11.99
N VAL A 32 9.86 8.55 -11.90
CA VAL A 32 9.23 7.78 -12.99
C VAL A 32 7.72 8.04 -13.01
N ALA A 33 7.09 8.12 -11.83
CA ALA A 33 5.67 8.46 -11.72
C ALA A 33 5.37 9.87 -12.27
N LEU A 34 6.23 10.86 -11.99
CA LEU A 34 6.12 12.21 -12.55
C LEU A 34 6.24 12.23 -14.07
N GLN A 35 7.18 11.46 -14.64
CA GLN A 35 7.34 11.34 -16.10
C GLN A 35 6.14 10.69 -16.78
N LEU A 36 5.37 9.87 -16.04
CA LEU A 36 4.13 9.25 -16.52
C LEU A 36 2.90 10.15 -16.31
N GLY A 37 3.08 11.38 -15.80
CA GLY A 37 1.99 12.34 -15.57
C GLY A 37 1.11 12.01 -14.37
N ILE A 38 1.59 11.19 -13.43
CA ILE A 38 0.86 10.87 -12.19
C ILE A 38 1.02 12.01 -11.21
N ASP A 39 -0.08 12.44 -10.60
CA ASP A 39 -0.08 13.48 -9.56
C ASP A 39 0.73 13.01 -8.32
N PRO A 40 1.60 13.86 -7.75
CA PRO A 40 2.40 13.53 -6.57
C PRO A 40 1.59 13.02 -5.38
N LEU A 41 0.41 13.60 -5.15
CA LEU A 41 -0.49 13.22 -4.07
C LEU A 41 -1.05 11.83 -4.31
N GLN A 42 -1.53 11.57 -5.52
CA GLN A 42 -2.04 10.26 -5.90
C GLN A 42 -0.96 9.19 -5.80
N TYR A 43 0.26 9.51 -6.24
CA TYR A 43 1.41 8.62 -6.12
C TYR A 43 1.70 8.26 -4.65
N GLY A 44 1.74 9.26 -3.76
CA GLY A 44 1.94 9.03 -2.33
C GLY A 44 0.90 8.08 -1.75
N ILE A 45 -0.37 8.28 -2.08
CA ILE A 45 -1.47 7.43 -1.60
C ILE A 45 -1.34 6.00 -2.13
N ILE A 46 -1.05 5.82 -3.43
CA ILE A 46 -0.86 4.49 -4.03
C ILE A 46 0.30 3.75 -3.36
N MET A 47 1.42 4.45 -3.11
CA MET A 47 2.58 3.87 -2.45
C MET A 47 2.30 3.50 -1.00
N THR A 48 1.60 4.36 -0.23
CA THR A 48 1.22 4.07 1.15
C THR A 48 0.21 2.92 1.25
N GLU A 49 -0.79 2.85 0.36
CA GLU A 49 -1.72 1.71 0.34
C GLU A 49 -1.02 0.40 -0.04
N ALA A 50 -0.24 0.39 -1.12
CA ALA A 50 0.48 -0.81 -1.55
C ALA A 50 1.43 -1.33 -0.44
N PHE A 51 2.05 -0.41 0.30
CA PHE A 51 2.86 -0.72 1.47
C PHE A 51 2.03 -1.29 2.63
N GLY A 52 0.88 -0.68 2.96
CA GLY A 52 -0.02 -1.18 3.99
C GLY A 52 -0.50 -2.60 3.71
N ILE A 53 -0.80 -2.92 2.45
CA ILE A 53 -1.14 -4.28 2.00
C ILE A 53 0.03 -5.24 2.22
N GLY A 54 1.25 -4.83 1.87
CA GLY A 54 2.46 -5.65 2.05
C GLY A 54 2.77 -6.00 3.51
N ILE A 55 2.53 -5.06 4.44
CA ILE A 55 2.72 -5.27 5.89
C ILE A 55 1.79 -6.33 6.47
N ILE A 56 0.58 -6.41 5.93
CA ILE A 56 -0.51 -7.23 6.45
C ILE A 56 -0.44 -8.64 5.85
N LEU A 57 0.06 -8.79 4.62
CA LEU A 57 0.05 -10.07 3.92
C LEU A 57 0.82 -11.16 4.72
N PRO A 58 0.24 -12.37 4.90
CA PRO A 58 0.76 -13.35 5.84
C PRO A 58 2.05 -14.12 5.49
N PRO A 59 2.68 -14.10 4.29
CA PRO A 59 3.90 -14.89 4.08
C PRO A 59 5.03 -14.48 5.05
N ILE A 60 5.10 -13.19 5.42
CA ILE A 60 6.06 -12.65 6.42
C ILE A 60 5.42 -11.57 7.32
N GLY A 61 4.16 -11.16 7.07
CA GLY A 61 3.44 -10.00 7.64
C GLY A 61 3.76 -9.63 9.08
N ILE A 62 4.79 -8.80 9.27
CA ILE A 62 5.35 -8.47 10.57
C ILE A 62 4.30 -7.80 11.47
N ALA A 63 3.44 -6.94 10.92
CA ALA A 63 2.36 -6.34 11.71
C ALA A 63 1.29 -7.34 12.11
N LEU A 64 1.02 -8.38 11.31
CA LEU A 64 0.13 -9.47 11.72
C LEU A 64 0.73 -10.24 12.89
N TYR A 65 2.03 -10.53 12.84
CA TYR A 65 2.77 -11.17 13.94
C TYR A 65 2.75 -10.32 15.21
N VAL A 66 3.06 -9.02 15.09
CA VAL A 66 3.06 -8.06 16.22
C VAL A 66 1.65 -7.90 16.80
N ALA A 67 0.62 -7.76 15.97
CA ALA A 67 -0.76 -7.65 16.43
C ALA A 67 -1.22 -8.94 17.14
N CYS A 68 -0.84 -10.12 16.64
CA CYS A 68 -1.12 -11.39 17.30
C CYS A 68 -0.37 -11.53 18.64
N ALA A 69 0.89 -11.07 18.71
CA ALA A 69 1.66 -11.06 19.94
C ALA A 69 1.06 -10.15 21.02
N ILE A 70 0.53 -8.98 20.63
CA ILE A 70 -0.12 -8.04 21.56
C ILE A 70 -1.51 -8.54 21.97
N SER A 71 -2.27 -9.12 21.04
CA SER A 71 -3.65 -9.57 21.29
C SER A 71 -3.77 -10.98 21.88
N GLY A 72 -2.68 -11.76 21.90
CA GLY A 72 -2.69 -13.17 22.31
C GLY A 72 -3.41 -14.11 21.33
N ALA A 73 -3.74 -13.63 20.12
CA ALA A 73 -4.44 -14.41 19.10
C ALA A 73 -3.47 -15.33 18.34
N GLN A 74 -3.95 -16.51 17.92
CA GLN A 74 -3.18 -17.38 17.04
C GLN A 74 -3.13 -16.83 15.62
N ILE A 75 -1.93 -16.75 15.05
CA ILE A 75 -1.68 -16.23 13.69
C ILE A 75 -2.51 -16.95 12.63
N GLU A 76 -2.67 -18.28 12.74
CA GLU A 76 -3.49 -19.06 11.80
C GLU A 76 -4.96 -18.64 11.81
N ARG A 77 -5.48 -18.22 12.97
CA ARG A 77 -6.85 -17.71 13.11
C ARG A 77 -6.99 -16.27 12.60
N ALA A 78 -5.95 -15.46 12.73
CA ALA A 78 -5.93 -14.08 12.25
C ALA A 78 -5.66 -13.97 10.73
N SER A 79 -4.86 -14.88 10.18
CA SER A 79 -4.43 -14.88 8.77
C SER A 79 -5.56 -15.22 7.80
N LYS A 80 -6.47 -16.14 8.17
CA LYS A 80 -7.58 -16.56 7.31
C LYS A 80 -8.60 -15.43 7.00
N PRO A 81 -9.09 -14.65 7.99
CA PRO A 81 -9.89 -13.45 7.74
C PRO A 81 -9.14 -12.39 6.94
N LEU A 82 -7.83 -12.26 7.18
CA LEU A 82 -6.99 -11.27 6.53
C LEU A 82 -6.84 -11.52 5.04
N LEU A 83 -6.63 -12.79 4.65
CA LEU A 83 -6.60 -13.20 3.25
C LEU A 83 -7.93 -12.93 2.53
N TRP A 84 -9.05 -13.03 3.25
CA TRP A 84 -10.36 -12.68 2.70
C TRP A 84 -10.54 -11.16 2.56
N TYR A 85 -9.91 -10.38 3.43
CA TYR A 85 -9.91 -8.92 3.36
C TYR A 85 -8.96 -8.38 2.26
N LEU A 86 -7.96 -9.17 1.85
CA LEU A 86 -7.01 -8.80 0.81
C LEU A 86 -7.66 -8.35 -0.52
N PRO A 87 -8.64 -9.06 -1.12
CA PRO A 87 -9.30 -8.59 -2.33
C PRO A 87 -10.02 -7.25 -2.15
N VAL A 88 -10.52 -6.92 -0.95
CA VAL A 88 -11.12 -5.62 -0.67
C VAL A 88 -10.06 -4.51 -0.71
N LEU A 89 -8.89 -4.76 -0.10
CA LEU A 89 -7.76 -3.83 -0.14
C LEU A 89 -7.21 -3.66 -1.56
N LEU A 90 -7.06 -4.74 -2.32
CA LEU A 90 -6.62 -4.69 -3.72
C LEU A 90 -7.65 -3.97 -4.60
N ALA A 91 -8.95 -4.17 -4.35
CA ALA A 91 -9.99 -3.42 -5.04
C ALA A 91 -9.90 -1.93 -4.73
N GLY A 92 -9.69 -1.55 -3.46
CA GLY A 92 -9.44 -0.16 -3.05
C GLY A 92 -8.25 0.47 -3.78
N LEU A 93 -7.12 -0.23 -3.81
CA LEU A 93 -5.90 0.19 -4.50
C LEU A 93 -6.13 0.39 -6.00
N LEU A 94 -6.82 -0.54 -6.66
CA LEU A 94 -7.18 -0.40 -8.07
C LEU A 94 -8.12 0.80 -8.27
N LEU A 95 -9.10 0.99 -7.39
CA LEU A 95 -10.04 2.10 -7.46
C LEU A 95 -9.32 3.45 -7.35
N VAL A 96 -8.38 3.59 -6.41
CA VAL A 96 -7.54 4.80 -6.26
C VAL A 96 -6.59 4.99 -7.44
N THR A 97 -6.08 3.90 -8.01
CA THR A 97 -5.18 3.94 -9.17
C THR A 97 -5.91 4.40 -10.44
N PHE A 98 -7.14 3.92 -10.68
CA PHE A 98 -7.91 4.22 -11.90
C PHE A 98 -8.84 5.43 -11.75
N VAL A 99 -9.20 5.83 -10.54
CA VAL A 99 -10.11 6.95 -10.26
C VAL A 99 -9.41 8.00 -9.37
N PRO A 100 -8.49 8.81 -9.95
CA PRO A 100 -7.79 9.87 -9.22
C PRO A 100 -8.73 10.89 -8.58
N ALA A 101 -9.96 11.03 -9.08
CA ALA A 101 -10.94 11.96 -8.54
C ALA A 101 -11.29 11.67 -7.07
N ILE A 102 -11.24 10.42 -6.60
CA ILE A 102 -11.60 10.11 -5.21
C ILE A 102 -10.56 10.67 -4.23
N THR A 103 -9.28 10.66 -4.62
CA THR A 103 -8.20 11.16 -3.79
C THR A 103 -7.94 12.64 -3.98
N THR A 104 -8.25 13.20 -5.14
CA THR A 104 -7.98 14.62 -5.46
C THR A 104 -9.18 15.55 -5.26
N VAL A 105 -10.42 15.05 -5.20
CA VAL A 105 -11.61 15.90 -4.97
C VAL A 105 -11.59 16.53 -3.58
N LEU A 106 -11.40 15.74 -2.51
CA LEU A 106 -11.40 16.26 -1.14
C LEU A 106 -10.29 17.31 -0.90
N PRO A 107 -9.05 17.08 -1.34
CA PRO A 107 -7.96 18.02 -1.12
C PRO A 107 -8.09 19.31 -1.96
N ASN A 108 -8.58 19.20 -3.21
CA ASN A 108 -8.91 20.37 -4.04
C ASN A 108 -10.06 21.20 -3.45
N TRP A 109 -11.05 20.55 -2.82
CA TRP A 109 -12.16 21.24 -2.16
C TRP A 109 -11.70 21.99 -0.91
N LEU A 110 -10.70 21.47 -0.20
CA LEU A 110 -10.08 22.08 0.97
C LEU A 110 -8.99 23.11 0.64
N ASN A 111 -8.70 23.40 -0.64
CA ASN A 111 -7.66 24.33 -1.09
C ASN A 111 -6.25 24.04 -0.50
N PHE A 112 -5.95 22.77 -0.19
CA PHE A 112 -4.60 22.42 0.23
C PHE A 112 -3.64 22.54 -0.97
N LYS A 113 -2.57 23.33 -0.80
CA LYS A 113 -1.41 23.32 -1.71
C LYS A 113 -0.37 22.36 -1.13
N TYR A 114 -0.05 21.31 -1.87
CA TYR A 114 1.03 20.35 -1.60
C TYR A 114 2.18 20.60 -2.57
#